data_AF-A0A7H4PM69-F1
#
_entry.id   AF-A0A7H4PM69-F1
#
_cell.length_a   1.000
_cell.length_b   1.000
_cell.length_c   1.000
_cell.angle_alpha   90.00
_cell.angle_beta   90.00
_cell.angle_gamma   90.00
#
_symmetry.space_group_name_H-M   'P 1'
#
loop_
_entity.id
_entity.type
_entity.pdbx_description
1 polymer ?
#
loop_
_entity_poly.entity_id
_entity_poly.type
_entity_poly.pdbx_seq_one_letter_code
_entity_poly.pdbx_strand_id
1 'polypeptide(L)'
;MVFVCKLLAVLASSGSGAPGGVFTPTLFVGLGIGMLFASLAGLWLPDYQAIAIVVGLTGMAAFLAATTHAPIMSTLMICEMTGQYVLLPGLLIASVLASVLSRTLRRDSIYRHHLAEYR
;
A
#
# COMPACT_ATOMS: atom_id res chain seq x y z
N MET A 1 6.55 0.56 19.57
CA MET A 1 7.02 1.95 19.70
C MET A 1 7.80 2.46 18.48
N VAL A 2 8.88 1.78 18.05
CA VAL A 2 9.73 2.21 16.91
C VAL A 2 8.96 2.38 15.60
N PHE A 3 8.00 1.50 15.33
CA PHE A 3 7.18 1.54 14.11
C PHE A 3 6.39 2.86 13.96
N VAL A 4 5.77 3.33 15.06
CA VAL A 4 4.99 4.57 15.07
C VAL A 4 5.90 5.79 14.90
N CYS A 5 7.07 5.82 15.53
CA CYS A 5 8.03 6.91 15.36
C CYS A 5 8.56 6.98 13.92
N LYS A 6 8.89 5.84 13.30
CA LYS A 6 9.31 5.80 11.87
C LYS A 6 8.16 6.20 10.95
N LEU A 7 6.93 5.77 11.22
CA LEU A 7 5.75 6.15 10.44
C LEU A 7 5.55 7.68 10.46
N LEU A 8 5.63 8.30 11.64
CA LEU A 8 5.53 9.75 11.80
C LEU A 8 6.67 10.49 11.11
N ALA A 9 7.91 10.00 11.22
CA ALA A 9 9.06 10.58 10.53
C ALA A 9 8.92 10.52 8.99
N VAL A 10 8.43 9.39 8.47
CA VAL A 10 8.20 9.19 7.03
C VAL A 10 7.05 10.07 6.54
N LEU A 11 5.96 10.17 7.29
CA LEU A 11 4.84 11.06 6.97
C LEU A 11 5.27 12.54 7.00
N ALA A 12 6.03 12.95 8.01
CA ALA A 12 6.58 14.30 8.13
C ALA A 12 7.56 14.64 7.00
N SER A 13 8.42 13.69 6.60
CA SER A 13 9.36 13.88 5.48
C SER A 13 8.68 13.87 4.12
N SER A 14 7.54 13.18 3.97
CA SER A 14 6.80 13.13 2.70
C SER A 14 5.89 14.35 2.52
N GLY A 15 5.41 14.93 3.62
CA GLY A 15 4.61 16.16 3.63
C GLY A 15 5.42 17.46 3.56
N SER A 16 6.75 17.41 3.72
CA SER A 16 7.61 18.60 3.77
C SER A 16 7.93 19.22 2.39
N GLY A 17 7.50 18.60 1.29
CA GLY A 17 7.76 19.10 -0.06
C GLY A 17 9.22 18.94 -0.53
N ALA A 18 10.04 18.16 0.19
CA ALA A 18 11.36 17.78 -0.28
C ALA A 18 11.25 17.03 -1.62
N PRO A 19 12.18 17.23 -2.58
CA PRO A 19 12.17 16.54 -3.87
C PRO A 19 12.44 15.04 -3.66
N GLY A 20 11.36 14.29 -3.42
CA GLY A 20 11.35 12.85 -3.17
C GLY A 20 9.93 12.34 -3.30
N GLY A 21 9.67 11.45 -4.25
CA GLY A 21 8.31 11.00 -4.57
C GLY A 21 7.61 10.27 -3.43
N VAL A 22 6.28 10.16 -3.51
CA VAL A 22 5.41 9.45 -2.55
C VAL A 22 5.54 7.91 -2.59
N PHE A 23 6.54 7.40 -3.30
CA PHE A 23 6.74 5.99 -3.56
C PHE A 23 7.23 5.21 -2.33
N THR A 24 8.39 5.56 -1.81
CA THR A 24 8.97 4.95 -0.58
C THR A 24 8.06 5.06 0.66
N PRO A 25 7.40 6.20 0.93
CA PRO A 25 6.51 6.29 2.09
C PRO A 25 5.29 5.35 1.96
N THR A 26 4.71 5.21 0.77
CA THR A 26 3.56 4.32 0.57
C THR A 26 3.95 2.85 0.76
N LEU A 27 5.15 2.46 0.31
CA LEU A 27 5.70 1.13 0.59
C LEU A 27 5.88 0.88 2.09
N PHE A 28 6.47 1.81 2.82
CA PHE A 28 6.71 1.64 4.25
C PHE A 28 5.40 1.53 5.05
N VAL A 29 4.43 2.40 4.76
CA VAL A 29 3.10 2.38 5.37
C VAL A 29 2.38 1.07 5.03
N GLY A 30 2.40 0.65 3.76
CA GLY A 30 1.75 -0.58 3.30
C GLY A 30 2.31 -1.84 3.96
N LEU A 31 3.65 -1.95 4.05
CA LEU A 31 4.31 -3.06 4.75
C LEU A 31 3.87 -3.11 6.20
N GLY A 32 3.93 -1.97 6.86
CA GLY A 32 3.67 -1.88 8.28
C GLY A 32 2.23 -2.18 8.67
N ILE A 33 1.26 -1.72 7.88
CA ILE A 33 -0.16 -2.08 8.05
C ILE A 33 -0.34 -3.59 7.80
N GLY A 34 0.29 -4.14 6.75
CA GLY A 34 0.22 -5.58 6.47
C GLY A 34 0.81 -6.43 7.60
N MET A 35 1.97 -6.05 8.13
CA MET A 35 2.59 -6.74 9.27
C MET A 35 1.76 -6.60 10.55
N LEU A 36 1.14 -5.45 10.80
CA LEU A 36 0.23 -5.27 11.94
C LEU A 36 -1.00 -6.17 11.81
N PHE A 37 -1.59 -6.25 10.62
CA PHE A 37 -2.72 -7.13 10.34
C PHE A 37 -2.33 -8.60 10.53
N ALA A 38 -1.17 -9.00 10.02
CA ALA A 38 -0.66 -10.35 10.22
C ALA A 38 -0.31 -10.65 11.68
N SER A 39 0.16 -9.67 12.45
CA SER A 39 0.39 -9.84 13.88
C SER A 39 -0.91 -10.06 14.66
N LEU A 40 -2.00 -9.40 14.26
CA LEU A 40 -3.32 -9.63 14.85
C LEU A 40 -3.86 -11.03 14.49
N ALA A 41 -3.71 -11.44 13.22
CA ALA A 41 -4.20 -12.74 12.73
C ALA A 41 -3.32 -13.91 13.19
N GLY A 42 -2.01 -13.68 13.33
CA GLY A 42 -0.99 -14.67 13.67
C GLY A 42 -0.95 -15.08 15.13
N LEU A 43 -1.72 -14.42 16.01
CA LEU A 43 -1.93 -14.85 17.40
C LEU A 43 -2.51 -16.28 17.52
N TRP A 44 -3.04 -16.82 16.42
CA TRP A 44 -3.72 -18.12 16.38
C TRP A 44 -3.01 -19.20 15.53
N LEU A 45 -1.86 -18.92 14.87
CA LEU A 45 -1.23 -19.87 13.93
C LEU A 45 0.25 -20.20 14.25
N PRO A 46 0.67 -21.48 14.12
CA PRO A 46 2.04 -21.92 14.40
C PRO A 46 3.12 -21.58 13.35
N ASP A 47 2.87 -20.72 12.36
CA ASP A 47 3.88 -20.28 11.37
C ASP A 47 3.74 -18.79 11.02
N TYR A 48 3.63 -17.96 12.05
CA TYR A 48 3.27 -16.55 11.92
C TYR A 48 4.29 -15.71 11.13
N GLN A 49 5.57 -16.09 11.14
CA GLN A 49 6.65 -15.31 10.53
C GLN A 49 6.56 -15.31 8.99
N ALA A 50 6.37 -16.49 8.39
CA ALA A 50 6.22 -16.61 6.94
C ALA A 50 4.94 -15.89 6.46
N ILE A 51 3.85 -16.05 7.20
CA ILE A 51 2.57 -15.40 6.90
C ILE A 51 2.69 -13.87 7.03
N ALA A 52 3.38 -13.37 8.06
CA ALA A 52 3.57 -11.94 8.27
C ALA A 52 4.37 -11.27 7.16
N ILE A 53 5.38 -11.95 6.61
CA ILE A 53 6.13 -11.45 5.46
C ILE A 53 5.23 -11.39 4.22
N VAL A 54 4.50 -12.46 3.90
CA VAL A 54 3.62 -12.49 2.72
C VAL A 54 2.53 -11.44 2.80
N VAL A 55 1.87 -11.31 3.95
CA VAL A 55 0.82 -10.29 4.18
C VAL A 55 1.41 -8.88 4.19
N GLY A 56 2.62 -8.69 4.72
CA GLY A 56 3.35 -7.43 4.62
C GLY A 56 3.63 -7.02 3.17
N LEU A 57 4.19 -7.93 2.36
CA LEU A 57 4.45 -7.70 0.93
C LEU A 57 3.17 -7.41 0.14
N THR A 58 2.09 -8.10 0.51
CA THR A 58 0.76 -7.85 -0.07
C THR A 58 0.27 -6.44 0.28
N GLY A 59 0.46 -6.00 1.53
CA GLY A 59 0.15 -4.64 1.97
C GLY A 59 0.95 -3.57 1.22
N MET A 60 2.24 -3.80 0.97
CA MET A 60 3.08 -2.93 0.13
C MET A 60 2.51 -2.77 -1.29
N ALA A 61 2.28 -3.89 -1.98
CA ALA A 61 1.80 -3.90 -3.35
C ALA A 61 0.39 -3.27 -3.48
N ALA A 62 -0.49 -3.57 -2.54
CA ALA A 62 -1.84 -3.04 -2.48
C ALA A 62 -1.87 -1.52 -2.26
N PHE A 63 -1.10 -1.00 -1.31
CA PHE A 63 -1.03 0.45 -1.05
C PHE A 63 -0.49 1.22 -2.25
N LEU A 64 0.60 0.72 -2.83
CA LEU A 64 1.20 1.34 -4.00
C LEU A 64 0.27 1.28 -5.23
N ALA A 65 -0.48 0.18 -5.42
CA ALA A 65 -1.48 0.06 -6.48
C ALA A 65 -2.71 0.95 -6.26
N ALA A 66 -3.09 1.18 -5.00
CA ALA A 66 -4.20 2.05 -4.62
C ALA A 66 -3.87 3.54 -4.82
N THR A 67 -2.62 3.95 -4.63
CA THR A 67 -2.17 5.35 -4.82
C THR A 67 -1.83 5.66 -6.27
N THR A 68 -1.18 4.75 -6.99
CA THR A 68 -0.75 4.97 -8.39
C THR A 68 -1.79 4.56 -9.42
N HIS A 69 -2.83 3.83 -9.01
CA HIS A 69 -3.79 3.19 -9.91
C HIS A 69 -3.16 2.27 -10.98
N ALA A 70 -1.92 1.81 -10.76
CA ALA A 70 -1.16 0.95 -11.65
C ALA A 70 -0.85 -0.42 -10.98
N PRO A 71 -1.83 -1.34 -10.91
CA PRO A 71 -1.70 -2.59 -10.15
C PRO A 71 -0.64 -3.55 -10.69
N ILE A 72 -0.47 -3.62 -12.02
CA ILE A 72 0.55 -4.47 -12.66
C ILE A 72 1.95 -3.95 -12.32
N MET A 73 2.17 -2.65 -12.49
CA MET A 73 3.46 -2.01 -12.20
C MET A 73 3.84 -2.17 -10.72
N SER A 74 2.89 -1.89 -9.81
CA SER A 74 3.09 -2.04 -8.37
C SER A 74 3.51 -3.47 -8.01
N THR A 75 2.78 -4.47 -8.53
CA THR A 75 3.05 -5.88 -8.24
C THR A 75 4.42 -6.30 -8.74
N LEU A 76 4.76 -5.97 -9.99
CA LEU A 76 6.06 -6.31 -10.58
C LEU A 76 7.20 -5.69 -9.79
N MET A 77 7.06 -4.43 -9.38
CA MET A 77 8.06 -3.72 -8.60
C MET A 77 8.36 -4.39 -7.26
N ILE A 78 7.33 -4.87 -6.55
CA ILE A 78 7.51 -5.64 -5.31
C ILE A 78 8.19 -6.99 -5.60
N CYS A 79 7.80 -7.68 -6.67
CA CYS A 79 8.45 -8.92 -7.06
C CYS A 79 9.94 -8.71 -7.39
N GLU A 80 10.29 -7.67 -8.15
CA GLU A 80 11.67 -7.32 -8.47
C GLU A 80 12.49 -6.99 -7.21
N MET A 81 11.92 -6.22 -6.28
CA MET A 81 12.60 -5.85 -5.04
C MET A 81 12.80 -7.03 -4.08
N THR A 82 11.90 -8.02 -4.11
CA THR A 82 11.91 -9.16 -3.18
C THR A 82 12.48 -10.45 -3.79
N GLY A 83 12.60 -10.52 -5.11
CA GLY A 83 12.98 -11.72 -5.85
C GLY A 83 11.94 -12.85 -5.81
N GLN A 84 10.72 -12.60 -5.30
CA GLN A 84 9.71 -13.63 -5.03
C GLN A 84 8.61 -13.64 -6.11
N TYR A 85 8.93 -14.16 -7.29
CA TYR A 85 7.98 -14.26 -8.40
C TYR A 85 6.87 -15.31 -8.19
N VAL A 86 7.06 -16.25 -7.27
CA VAL A 86 6.02 -17.23 -6.89
C VAL A 86 4.78 -16.53 -6.31
N LEU A 87 4.97 -15.38 -5.65
CA LEU A 87 3.89 -14.61 -5.03
C LEU A 87 3.18 -13.65 -6.00
N LEU A 88 3.68 -13.52 -7.24
CA LEU A 88 3.17 -12.59 -8.25
C LEU A 88 1.66 -12.67 -8.47
N PRO A 89 1.05 -13.86 -8.72
CA PRO A 89 -0.40 -13.92 -8.95
C PRO A 89 -1.21 -13.49 -7.72
N GLY A 90 -0.76 -13.82 -6.51
CA GLY A 90 -1.42 -13.41 -5.26
C GLY A 90 -1.35 -11.90 -5.03
N LEU A 91 -0.16 -11.33 -5.22
CA LEU A 91 0.07 -9.89 -5.12
C LEU A 91 -0.74 -9.11 -6.16
N LEU A 92 -0.87 -9.64 -7.39
CA LEU A 92 -1.63 -9.01 -8.45
C LEU A 92 -3.13 -8.92 -8.10
N ILE A 93 -3.71 -10.01 -7.59
CA ILE A 93 -5.12 -10.03 -7.18
C ILE A 93 -5.37 -9.00 -6.07
N ALA A 94 -4.51 -8.97 -5.06
CA ALA A 94 -4.62 -8.00 -3.97
C ALA A 94 -4.46 -6.54 -4.47
N SER A 95 -3.50 -6.30 -5.37
CA SER A 95 -3.24 -4.99 -5.97
C SER A 95 -4.41 -4.50 -6.83
N VAL A 96 -5.01 -5.39 -7.63
CA VAL A 96 -6.20 -5.08 -8.43
C VAL A 96 -7.39 -4.76 -7.52
N LEU A 97 -7.64 -5.58 -6.50
CA LEU A 97 -8.71 -5.32 -5.53
C LEU A 97 -8.52 -3.99 -4.82
N ALA A 98 -7.30 -3.68 -4.36
CA ALA A 98 -6.99 -2.41 -3.73
C ALA A 98 -7.14 -1.22 -4.68
N SER A 99 -6.74 -1.38 -5.95
CA SER A 99 -6.91 -0.33 -6.96
C SER A 99 -8.37 -0.09 -7.32
N VAL A 100 -9.16 -1.16 -7.44
CA VAL A 100 -10.61 -1.10 -7.65
C VAL A 100 -11.29 -0.48 -6.44
N LEU A 101 -10.94 -0.89 -5.21
CA LEU A 101 -11.50 -0.35 -3.99
C LEU A 101 -11.14 1.14 -3.82
N SER A 102 -9.90 1.53 -4.12
CA SER A 102 -9.48 2.94 -4.13
C SER A 102 -10.33 3.76 -5.10
N ARG A 103 -10.61 3.21 -6.29
CA ARG A 103 -11.51 3.83 -7.28
C ARG A 103 -12.98 3.85 -6.84
N THR A 104 -13.45 2.90 -6.03
CA THR A 104 -14.84 2.89 -5.54
C THR A 104 -15.05 3.72 -4.29
N LEU A 105 -14.06 3.79 -3.39
CA LEU A 105 -14.10 4.61 -2.17
C LEU A 105 -13.89 6.10 -2.50
N ARG A 106 -13.11 6.42 -3.54
CA ARG A 106 -13.10 7.74 -4.19
C ARG A 106 -13.97 7.74 -5.45
N ARG A 107 -15.27 7.46 -5.28
CA ARG A 107 -16.28 7.67 -6.33
C ARG A 107 -16.52 9.16 -6.64
N ASP A 108 -16.17 10.06 -5.73
CA ASP A 108 -16.34 11.50 -5.94
C ASP A 108 -15.20 12.08 -6.76
N SER A 109 -15.50 12.18 -8.05
CA SER A 109 -15.01 13.24 -8.92
C SER A 109 -15.05 14.59 -8.18
N ILE A 110 -13.87 15.05 -7.75
CA ILE A 110 -13.63 16.47 -7.38
C ILE A 110 -14.09 17.41 -8.52
N TYR A 111 -14.23 16.91 -9.75
CA TYR A 111 -14.65 17.67 -10.92
C TYR A 111 -16.09 18.19 -10.85
N ARG A 112 -16.99 17.63 -10.03
CA ARG A 112 -18.35 18.20 -9.90
C ARG A 112 -18.41 19.49 -9.07
N HIS A 113 -17.41 19.81 -8.26
CA HIS A 113 -17.44 21.04 -7.46
C HIS A 113 -17.04 22.31 -8.24
N HIS A 114 -16.25 22.19 -9.32
CA HIS A 114 -15.85 23.37 -10.12
C HIS A 114 -16.82 23.77 -11.23
N LEU A 115 -17.90 23.02 -11.46
CA LEU A 115 -18.93 23.40 -12.45
C LEU A 115 -20.17 24.05 -11.83
N ALA A 116 -20.26 24.12 -10.49
CA ALA A 116 -21.38 24.74 -9.78
C ALA A 116 -21.08 26.17 -9.29
N GLU A 117 -19.82 26.62 -9.34
CA GLU A 117 -19.43 28.01 -9.02
C GLU A 117 -19.55 28.97 -10.21
N TYR A 118 -20.07 28.51 -11.36
CA TYR A 118 -20.34 29.36 -12.53
C TYR A 118 -21.82 29.38 -12.92
N ARG A 119 -22.72 29.37 -11.93
CA ARG A 119 -24.13 29.72 -12.13
C ARG A 119 -24.59 30.75 -11.11
#